data_AF-A0A960ZYA7-F1
#
_entry.id   AF-A0A960ZYA7-F1
#
_cell.length_a   1.000
_cell.length_b   1.000
_cell.length_c   1.000
_cell.angle_alpha   90.00
_cell.angle_beta   90.00
_cell.angle_gamma   90.00
#
_symmetry.space_group_name_H-M   'P 1'
#
loop_
_entity.id
_entity.type
_entity.pdbx_description
1 polymer ?
#
loop_
_entity_poly.entity_id
_entity_poly.type
_entity_poly.pdbx_seq_one_letter_code
_entity_poly.pdbx_strand_id
1 'polypeptide(L)'
;LLSQLVAMATVASIGRFSPQPIDLGLMLLFETLVFNFVCGVRRENFLLRAGYLLQFISYIVIANFTLKALFATPVEDQFPIYFRMGIVAAISWGYHAIGSFKDFVTDDFRFVLSGKDKLGNPVSMMTLCGSIFFLGGYFFGINSLIVQTTALSMIGAIAVLRKYREDYSWNLTFIAVLAIVHIMNWNRLLTDFQSPLIPSVVSRIDFLGLLLLDILLIFGNFLQFTLWKKNIHHLAIYALGLHLGLLTYVFTSELSVLIPGLAFLGFSLIALEVSRKVPSWFKYSDEVKIKISEGMIHIGLAFLMAFVWRFVTIHLQIDPIWHGISLRWLTEALGLLTIAYWIAFYPREETFSKVTLFFAHRLIELCLGFITLCVLVEVPEEWRPLTWAGMAIGLLIGNAYDKWPKRLSVYSWMYLLASIVHVAFVTSTLTMPTLFFIEQHNIPASMAIALQLVYTLIAYRAKDRLINKEDESSEMGLQKFIPTLYRQPSLTVLLPVFLGVSLLFAFNFEKAVLTFLWVGLTSLYLTVGLLVKSNRSIQIAMVALILCSIRLIIFDLVQSDPPTRALVFIGVGSLMLGVSVLYKKYKHRIERHENI
;
A
#
# COMPACT_ATOMS: atom_id res chain seq x y z
N LEU A 1 -40.20 38.84 8.97
CA LEU A 1 -40.26 37.78 7.94
C LEU A 1 -40.73 38.32 6.60
N LEU A 2 -41.89 39.00 6.51
CA LEU A 2 -42.35 39.61 5.25
C LEU A 2 -41.32 40.58 4.66
N SER A 3 -40.74 41.45 5.50
CA SER A 3 -39.64 42.35 5.10
C SER A 3 -38.44 41.60 4.51
N GLN A 4 -38.04 40.49 5.12
CA GLN A 4 -36.94 39.65 4.64
C GLN A 4 -37.24 39.00 3.31
N LEU A 5 -38.47 38.48 3.12
CA LEU A 5 -38.90 37.91 1.84
C LEU A 5 -38.91 38.98 0.74
N VAL A 6 -39.36 40.20 1.05
CA VAL A 6 -39.30 41.33 0.13
C VAL A 6 -37.85 41.65 -0.22
N ALA A 7 -36.96 41.77 0.76
CA ALA A 7 -35.54 42.04 0.52
C ALA A 7 -34.87 40.94 -0.34
N MET A 8 -35.13 39.66 -0.05
CA MET A 8 -34.61 38.55 -0.85
C MET A 8 -35.19 38.54 -2.27
N ALA A 9 -36.48 38.85 -2.44
CA ALA A 9 -37.09 38.99 -3.75
C ALA A 9 -36.50 40.19 -4.53
N THR A 10 -36.17 41.29 -3.84
CA THR A 10 -35.46 42.43 -4.43
C THR A 10 -34.08 42.00 -4.89
N VAL A 11 -33.29 41.32 -4.06
CA VAL A 11 -31.96 40.81 -4.47
C VAL A 11 -32.08 39.88 -5.66
N ALA A 12 -33.03 38.95 -5.66
CA ALA A 12 -33.28 38.07 -6.80
C ALA A 12 -33.67 38.84 -8.07
N SER A 13 -34.45 39.92 -7.96
CA SER A 13 -34.86 40.76 -9.09
C SER A 13 -33.69 41.53 -9.72
N ILE A 14 -32.65 41.86 -8.93
CA ILE A 14 -31.42 42.49 -9.41
C ILE A 14 -30.70 41.56 -10.40
N GLY A 15 -30.96 40.24 -10.35
CA GLY A 15 -30.44 39.28 -11.32
C GLY A 15 -30.76 39.60 -12.79
N ARG A 16 -31.77 40.46 -13.05
CA ARG A 16 -32.09 40.96 -14.39
C ARG A 16 -31.03 41.89 -14.98
N PHE A 17 -30.22 42.53 -14.14
CA PHE A 17 -29.15 43.45 -14.57
C PHE A 17 -27.83 42.74 -14.85
N SER A 18 -27.89 41.43 -15.10
CA SER A 18 -26.73 40.58 -15.38
C SER A 18 -25.61 40.60 -14.31
N PRO A 19 -25.90 40.74 -12.99
CA PRO A 19 -24.86 40.48 -11.99
C PRO A 19 -24.40 39.03 -12.09
N GLN A 20 -23.14 38.77 -11.75
CA GLN A 20 -22.68 37.39 -11.71
C GLN A 20 -23.49 36.64 -10.64
N PRO A 21 -23.85 35.36 -10.88
CA PRO A 21 -24.67 34.60 -9.93
C PRO A 21 -24.09 34.54 -8.51
N ILE A 22 -22.76 34.64 -8.38
CA ILE A 22 -22.09 34.71 -7.08
C ILE A 22 -22.41 36.02 -6.34
N ASP A 23 -22.50 37.16 -7.03
CA ASP A 23 -22.80 38.45 -6.43
C ASP A 23 -24.18 38.46 -5.81
N LEU A 24 -25.15 37.84 -6.48
CA LEU A 24 -26.51 37.64 -5.96
C LEU A 24 -26.49 36.78 -4.69
N GLY A 25 -25.72 35.69 -4.70
CA GLY A 25 -25.55 34.83 -3.51
C GLY A 25 -24.95 35.60 -2.34
N LEU A 26 -23.91 36.40 -2.59
CA LEU A 26 -23.24 37.22 -1.58
C LEU A 26 -24.16 38.31 -0.99
N MET A 27 -24.96 38.97 -1.82
CA MET A 27 -25.97 39.94 -1.37
C MET A 27 -27.05 39.27 -0.51
N LEU A 28 -27.53 38.10 -0.92
CA LEU A 28 -28.49 37.31 -0.11
C LEU A 28 -27.90 36.93 1.25
N LEU A 29 -26.63 36.51 1.29
CA LEU A 29 -25.96 36.18 2.54
C LEU A 29 -25.84 37.40 3.46
N PHE A 30 -25.39 38.55 2.92
CA PHE A 30 -25.29 39.78 3.70
C PHE A 30 -26.64 40.19 4.31
N GLU A 31 -27.71 40.16 3.52
CA GLU A 31 -29.05 40.48 4.00
C GLU A 31 -29.52 39.50 5.08
N THR A 32 -29.22 38.20 4.96
CA THR A 32 -29.53 37.23 6.01
C THR A 32 -28.73 37.47 7.30
N LEU A 33 -27.49 37.93 7.21
CA LEU A 33 -26.68 38.28 8.40
C LEU A 33 -27.24 39.48 9.13
N VAL A 34 -27.65 40.53 8.40
CA VAL A 34 -28.30 41.71 8.99
C VAL A 34 -29.62 41.32 9.66
N PHE A 35 -30.42 40.48 8.99
CA PHE A 35 -31.66 39.95 9.56
C PHE A 35 -31.42 39.18 10.86
N ASN A 36 -30.44 38.26 10.86
CA ASN A 36 -30.07 37.50 12.06
C ASN A 36 -29.56 38.40 13.18
N PHE A 37 -28.79 39.45 12.86
CA PHE A 37 -28.37 40.45 13.84
C PHE A 37 -29.56 41.14 14.50
N VAL A 38 -30.50 41.65 13.71
CA VAL A 38 -31.67 42.37 14.22
C VAL A 38 -32.56 41.45 15.06
N CYS A 39 -32.85 40.24 14.57
CA CYS A 39 -33.66 39.26 15.30
C CYS A 39 -32.97 38.81 16.59
N GLY A 40 -31.63 38.66 16.56
CA GLY A 40 -30.82 38.38 17.74
C GLY A 40 -30.99 39.48 18.78
N VAL A 41 -30.72 40.74 18.42
CA VAL A 41 -30.83 41.90 19.33
C VAL A 41 -32.22 42.01 19.94
N ARG A 42 -33.28 41.69 19.18
CA ARG A 42 -34.67 41.69 19.66
C ARG A 42 -35.09 40.43 20.40
N ARG A 43 -34.24 39.41 20.49
CA ARG A 43 -34.51 38.09 21.09
C ARG A 43 -35.72 37.37 20.50
N GLU A 44 -35.96 37.54 19.20
CA GLU A 44 -37.08 36.91 18.48
C GLU A 44 -36.70 35.50 17.99
N ASN A 45 -36.71 34.51 18.89
CA ASN A 45 -36.19 33.16 18.65
C ASN A 45 -36.75 32.48 17.39
N PHE A 46 -38.05 32.62 17.10
CA PHE A 46 -38.65 32.01 15.90
C PHE A 46 -38.09 32.61 14.61
N LEU A 47 -37.97 33.94 14.55
CA LEU A 47 -37.45 34.64 13.38
C LEU A 47 -35.95 34.41 13.23
N LEU A 48 -35.23 34.32 14.34
CA LEU A 48 -33.82 33.95 14.36
C LEU A 48 -33.59 32.56 13.73
N ARG A 49 -34.44 31.55 14.03
CA ARG A 49 -34.36 30.23 13.38
C ARG A 49 -34.59 30.30 11.88
N ALA A 50 -35.62 31.02 11.46
CA ALA A 50 -35.91 31.20 10.05
C ALA A 50 -34.74 31.89 9.34
N GLY A 51 -34.14 32.88 9.98
CA GLY A 51 -32.99 33.60 9.43
C GLY A 51 -31.72 32.74 9.36
N TYR A 52 -31.47 31.86 10.34
CA TYR A 52 -30.38 30.90 10.26
C TYR A 52 -30.58 29.86 9.15
N LEU A 53 -31.81 29.36 8.97
CA LEU A 53 -32.15 28.49 7.83
C LEU A 53 -31.88 29.19 6.49
N LEU A 54 -32.29 30.46 6.35
CA LEU A 54 -32.04 31.24 5.14
C LEU A 54 -30.55 31.46 4.91
N GLN A 55 -29.78 31.75 5.95
CA GLN A 55 -28.33 31.89 5.86
C GLN A 55 -27.67 30.56 5.45
N PHE A 56 -28.14 29.40 5.94
CA PHE A 56 -27.67 28.08 5.45
C PHE A 56 -27.93 27.88 3.96
N ILE A 57 -29.13 28.22 3.49
CA ILE A 57 -29.47 28.15 2.06
C ILE A 57 -28.55 29.07 1.26
N SER A 58 -28.32 30.30 1.73
CA SER A 58 -27.39 31.25 1.09
C SER A 58 -25.97 30.69 0.98
N TYR A 59 -25.46 30.02 2.02
CA TYR A 59 -24.16 29.35 1.94
C TYR A 59 -24.13 28.25 0.88
N ILE A 60 -25.14 27.38 0.81
CA ILE A 60 -25.22 26.31 -0.21
C ILE A 60 -25.25 26.91 -1.63
N VAL A 61 -25.99 27.99 -1.81
CA VAL A 61 -26.10 28.69 -3.10
C VAL A 61 -24.75 29.28 -3.50
N ILE A 62 -24.08 30.02 -2.59
CA ILE A 62 -22.74 30.57 -2.82
C ILE A 62 -21.75 29.43 -3.10
N ALA A 63 -21.81 28.34 -2.36
CA ALA A 63 -20.95 27.17 -2.53
C ALA A 63 -21.01 26.62 -3.95
N ASN A 64 -22.23 26.39 -4.44
CA ASN A 64 -22.49 25.83 -5.75
C ASN A 64 -22.00 26.78 -6.85
N PHE A 65 -22.26 28.08 -6.72
CA PHE A 65 -21.75 29.06 -7.68
C PHE A 65 -20.24 29.20 -7.66
N THR A 66 -19.62 29.12 -6.48
CA THR A 66 -18.16 29.15 -6.33
C THR A 66 -17.54 27.94 -7.00
N LEU A 67 -18.04 26.73 -6.73
CA LEU A 67 -17.56 25.52 -7.37
C LEU A 67 -17.72 25.60 -8.89
N LYS A 68 -18.86 26.08 -9.39
CA LYS A 68 -19.06 26.28 -10.83
C LYS A 68 -18.09 27.30 -11.41
N ALA A 69 -17.85 28.42 -10.73
CA ALA A 69 -16.91 29.45 -11.17
C ALA A 69 -15.48 28.91 -11.21
N LEU A 70 -15.05 28.21 -10.16
CA LEU A 70 -13.75 27.54 -10.03
C LEU A 70 -13.42 26.65 -11.23
N PHE A 71 -14.41 25.88 -11.71
CA PHE A 71 -14.20 24.96 -12.84
C PHE A 71 -14.44 25.59 -14.21
N ALA A 72 -15.14 26.73 -14.31
CA ALA A 72 -15.57 27.30 -15.59
C ALA A 72 -14.73 28.48 -16.07
N THR A 73 -14.02 29.17 -15.19
CA THR A 73 -13.30 30.41 -15.54
C THR A 73 -11.77 30.21 -15.55
N PRO A 74 -11.02 30.84 -16.48
CA PRO A 74 -9.55 30.84 -16.45
C PRO A 74 -9.06 31.50 -15.17
N VAL A 75 -7.93 31.02 -14.62
CA VAL A 75 -7.38 31.46 -13.31
C VAL A 75 -7.21 32.98 -13.23
N GLU A 76 -6.84 33.64 -14.33
CA GLU A 76 -6.60 35.09 -14.39
C GLU A 76 -7.86 35.92 -14.13
N ASP A 77 -9.04 35.44 -14.53
CA ASP A 77 -10.31 36.15 -14.37
C ASP A 77 -11.01 35.87 -13.03
N GLN A 78 -10.48 34.95 -12.24
CA GLN A 78 -11.14 34.52 -11.02
C GLN A 78 -10.86 35.46 -9.82
N PHE A 79 -9.80 36.28 -9.85
CA PHE A 79 -9.39 37.15 -8.72
C PHE A 79 -10.53 38.00 -8.12
N PRO A 80 -11.36 38.71 -8.92
CA PRO A 80 -12.45 39.52 -8.39
C PRO A 80 -13.50 38.70 -7.64
N ILE A 81 -13.76 37.47 -8.09
CA ILE A 81 -14.70 36.54 -7.46
C ILE A 81 -14.20 36.20 -6.06
N TYR A 82 -12.93 35.83 -5.95
CA TYR A 82 -12.32 35.43 -4.68
C TYR A 82 -12.17 36.57 -3.67
N PHE A 83 -11.82 37.77 -4.14
CA PHE A 83 -11.77 38.95 -3.29
C PHE A 83 -13.13 39.26 -2.64
N ARG A 84 -14.22 39.20 -3.43
CA ARG A 84 -15.59 39.41 -2.96
C ARG A 84 -16.01 38.37 -1.93
N MET A 85 -15.64 37.10 -2.16
CA MET A 85 -15.86 36.02 -1.19
C MET A 85 -15.13 36.27 0.13
N GLY A 86 -13.87 36.72 0.06
CA GLY A 86 -13.07 37.07 1.25
C GLY A 86 -13.73 38.14 2.10
N ILE A 87 -14.25 39.21 1.48
CA ILE A 87 -14.98 40.28 2.20
C ILE A 87 -16.20 39.72 2.93
N VAL A 88 -17.05 38.98 2.24
CA VAL A 88 -18.31 38.49 2.83
C VAL A 88 -18.06 37.53 3.97
N ALA A 89 -17.04 36.69 3.84
CA ALA A 89 -16.72 35.76 4.89
C ALA A 89 -15.98 36.45 6.07
N ALA A 90 -15.23 37.54 5.84
CA ALA A 90 -14.74 38.41 6.94
C ALA A 90 -15.88 39.08 7.71
N ILE A 91 -16.89 39.58 7.00
CA ILE A 91 -18.10 40.17 7.60
C ILE A 91 -18.87 39.11 8.39
N SER A 92 -19.06 37.91 7.82
CA SER A 92 -19.70 36.78 8.50
C SER A 92 -18.93 36.43 9.79
N TRP A 93 -17.61 36.36 9.71
CA TRP A 93 -16.76 36.05 10.85
C TRP A 93 -16.82 37.13 11.94
N GLY A 94 -16.76 38.41 11.56
CA GLY A 94 -16.91 39.53 12.49
C GLY A 94 -18.27 39.53 13.18
N TYR A 95 -19.35 39.28 12.44
CA TYR A 95 -20.70 39.12 12.99
C TYR A 95 -20.74 38.02 14.05
N HIS A 96 -20.21 36.84 13.75
CA HIS A 96 -20.21 35.71 14.70
C HIS A 96 -19.26 35.90 15.88
N ALA A 97 -18.10 36.55 15.67
CA ALA A 97 -17.20 36.90 16.77
C ALA A 97 -17.91 37.84 17.75
N ILE A 98 -18.55 38.90 17.26
CA ILE A 98 -19.34 39.83 18.09
C ILE A 98 -20.52 39.12 18.76
N GLY A 99 -21.23 38.27 18.02
CA GLY A 99 -22.34 37.47 18.52
C GLY A 99 -21.91 36.54 19.66
N SER A 100 -20.73 35.94 19.54
CA SER A 100 -20.18 35.08 20.59
C SER A 100 -19.97 35.84 21.90
N PHE A 101 -19.47 37.08 21.87
CA PHE A 101 -19.18 37.86 23.09
C PHE A 101 -20.43 38.31 23.88
N LYS A 102 -21.64 38.24 23.31
CA LYS A 102 -22.86 38.83 23.92
C LYS A 102 -23.88 37.79 24.40
N ASP A 103 -23.48 36.55 24.66
CA ASP A 103 -24.36 35.44 25.08
C ASP A 103 -25.56 35.22 24.11
N PHE A 104 -25.36 35.44 22.81
CA PHE A 104 -26.37 35.06 21.82
C PHE A 104 -26.50 33.53 21.77
N VAL A 105 -27.74 33.05 21.56
CA VAL A 105 -28.04 31.63 21.36
C VAL A 105 -27.12 31.09 20.27
N THR A 106 -26.33 30.08 20.62
CA THR A 106 -25.42 29.43 19.68
C THR A 106 -26.22 28.84 18.52
N ASP A 107 -25.72 29.05 17.30
CA ASP A 107 -26.24 28.55 16.01
C ASP A 107 -26.30 27.01 15.95
N ASP A 108 -27.23 26.43 16.70
CA ASP A 108 -27.44 25.00 16.78
C ASP A 108 -28.43 24.57 15.71
N PHE A 109 -28.03 23.64 14.83
CA PHE A 109 -28.94 23.04 13.85
C PHE A 109 -30.18 22.40 14.50
N ARG A 110 -30.05 21.88 15.72
CA ARG A 110 -31.17 21.39 16.54
C ARG A 110 -31.99 22.53 17.12
N PHE A 111 -31.44 23.71 17.37
CA PHE A 111 -32.25 24.89 17.68
C PHE A 111 -33.10 25.29 16.47
N VAL A 112 -32.53 25.25 15.26
CA VAL A 112 -33.27 25.49 14.01
C VAL A 112 -34.42 24.47 13.85
N LEU A 113 -34.16 23.18 14.07
CA LEU A 113 -35.15 22.11 13.84
C LEU A 113 -36.13 21.88 15.00
N SER A 114 -35.65 21.82 16.23
CA SER A 114 -36.41 21.35 17.40
C SER A 114 -36.82 22.47 18.35
N GLY A 115 -36.13 23.60 18.27
CA GLY A 115 -36.44 24.77 19.06
C GLY A 115 -36.29 24.67 20.57
N LYS A 116 -35.66 23.61 21.05
CA LYS A 116 -35.33 23.45 22.46
C LYS A 116 -33.97 24.08 22.72
N ASP A 117 -33.97 25.12 23.55
CA ASP A 117 -32.75 25.64 24.13
C ASP A 117 -32.28 24.67 25.23
N LYS A 118 -31.01 24.29 25.14
CA LYS A 118 -30.26 23.41 26.06
C LYS A 118 -30.40 21.91 25.79
N LEU A 119 -29.45 21.39 25.02
CA LEU A 119 -28.65 20.23 25.44
C LEU A 119 -27.32 20.26 24.69
N GLY A 120 -26.24 20.61 25.40
CA GLY A 120 -24.83 20.34 25.08
C GLY A 120 -24.35 20.41 23.62
N ASN A 121 -23.61 21.48 23.32
CA ASN A 121 -22.58 21.62 22.27
C ASN A 121 -22.74 20.83 20.97
N PRO A 122 -23.63 21.24 20.07
CA PRO A 122 -23.56 20.88 18.66
C PRO A 122 -22.72 21.89 17.86
N VAL A 123 -22.15 21.40 16.77
CA VAL A 123 -21.37 22.16 15.80
C VAL A 123 -22.21 23.34 15.28
N SER A 124 -21.77 24.58 15.47
CA SER A 124 -22.21 25.68 14.60
C SER A 124 -21.68 25.39 13.20
N MET A 125 -22.51 24.71 12.43
CA MET A 125 -22.29 24.36 11.03
C MET A 125 -22.08 25.63 10.19
N MET A 126 -22.48 26.79 10.71
CA MET A 126 -22.20 28.10 10.14
C MET A 126 -20.75 28.58 10.31
N THR A 127 -20.14 28.42 11.50
CA THR A 127 -18.71 28.74 11.63
C THR A 127 -17.89 27.82 10.75
N LEU A 128 -18.32 26.55 10.61
CA LEU A 128 -17.69 25.56 9.74
C LEU A 128 -17.80 25.95 8.27
N CYS A 129 -19.02 26.19 7.77
CA CYS A 129 -19.25 26.57 6.38
C CYS A 129 -18.61 27.93 6.06
N GLY A 130 -18.81 28.94 6.90
CA GLY A 130 -18.27 30.29 6.67
C GLY A 130 -16.74 30.32 6.61
N SER A 131 -16.04 29.53 7.44
CA SER A 131 -14.58 29.42 7.39
C SER A 131 -14.08 28.56 6.24
N ILE A 132 -14.75 27.45 5.91
CA ILE A 132 -14.47 26.62 4.72
C ILE A 132 -14.64 27.44 3.43
N PHE A 133 -15.67 28.28 3.34
CA PHE A 133 -15.90 29.17 2.19
C PHE A 133 -14.94 30.36 2.13
N PHE A 134 -14.59 30.95 3.29
CA PHE A 134 -13.55 31.99 3.38
C PHE A 134 -12.23 31.47 2.80
N LEU A 135 -11.83 30.26 3.21
CA LEU A 135 -10.56 29.65 2.84
C LEU A 135 -10.59 29.10 1.42
N GLY A 136 -11.63 28.37 1.01
CA GLY A 136 -11.70 27.80 -0.33
C GLY A 136 -11.71 28.86 -1.43
N GLY A 137 -12.43 29.98 -1.22
CA GLY A 137 -12.51 31.07 -2.19
C GLY A 137 -11.26 31.95 -2.19
N TYR A 138 -10.91 32.55 -1.05
CA TYR A 138 -9.79 33.51 -1.02
C TYR A 138 -8.44 32.89 -1.44
N PHE A 139 -8.24 31.60 -1.18
CA PHE A 139 -6.95 30.93 -1.42
C PHE A 139 -6.76 30.42 -2.84
N PHE A 140 -7.84 30.15 -3.58
CA PHE A 140 -7.74 29.63 -4.94
C PHE A 140 -7.41 30.74 -5.95
N GLY A 141 -7.64 32.00 -5.55
CA GLY A 141 -7.57 33.16 -6.43
C GLY A 141 -6.33 33.99 -6.46
N ILE A 142 -5.59 33.94 -5.38
CA ILE A 142 -4.46 34.83 -5.22
C ILE A 142 -3.25 33.90 -5.15
N ASN A 143 -2.58 33.74 -6.29
CA ASN A 143 -1.34 32.97 -6.39
C ASN A 143 -0.18 33.75 -5.74
N SER A 144 -0.30 34.08 -4.44
CA SER A 144 0.66 34.94 -3.74
C SER A 144 0.96 34.49 -2.31
N LEU A 145 2.18 34.79 -1.87
CA LEU A 145 2.70 34.69 -0.50
C LEU A 145 1.74 35.32 0.55
N ILE A 146 0.97 36.33 0.16
CA ILE A 146 0.01 37.02 1.04
C ILE A 146 -1.07 36.04 1.52
N VAL A 147 -1.47 35.09 0.67
CA VAL A 147 -2.55 34.17 1.03
C VAL A 147 -2.11 33.18 2.09
N GLN A 148 -0.92 32.60 1.96
CA GLN A 148 -0.43 31.66 2.96
C GLN A 148 -0.16 32.33 4.31
N THR A 149 0.41 33.54 4.29
CA THR A 149 0.55 34.32 5.52
C THR A 149 -0.82 34.63 6.15
N THR A 150 -1.86 34.87 5.34
CA THR A 150 -3.23 34.98 5.86
C THR A 150 -3.83 33.66 6.35
N ALA A 151 -3.48 32.50 5.76
CA ALA A 151 -3.91 31.19 6.29
C ALA A 151 -3.29 30.94 7.65
N LEU A 152 -1.97 31.10 7.73
CA LEU A 152 -1.23 30.86 8.96
C LEU A 152 -1.69 31.80 10.06
N SER A 153 -1.96 33.08 9.74
CA SER A 153 -2.53 34.03 10.70
C SER A 153 -3.95 33.67 11.11
N MET A 154 -4.79 33.17 10.19
CA MET A 154 -6.15 32.72 10.48
C MET A 154 -6.16 31.43 11.31
N ILE A 155 -5.31 30.46 11.00
CA ILE A 155 -5.09 29.25 11.80
C ILE A 155 -4.63 29.65 13.21
N GLY A 156 -3.71 30.59 13.31
CA GLY A 156 -3.28 31.19 14.58
C GLY A 156 -4.45 31.87 15.33
N ALA A 157 -5.26 32.67 14.64
CA ALA A 157 -6.42 33.34 15.23
C ALA A 157 -7.48 32.36 15.73
N ILE A 158 -7.79 31.31 14.94
CA ILE A 158 -8.73 30.25 15.33
C ILE A 158 -8.17 29.48 16.53
N ALA A 159 -6.86 29.18 16.54
CA ALA A 159 -6.20 28.53 17.66
C ALA A 159 -6.29 29.37 18.95
N VAL A 160 -6.12 30.70 18.84
CA VAL A 160 -6.26 31.63 19.98
C VAL A 160 -7.72 31.72 20.44
N LEU A 161 -8.68 31.89 19.53
CA LEU A 161 -10.11 31.98 19.89
C LEU A 161 -10.61 30.69 20.56
N ARG A 162 -10.13 29.53 20.10
CA ARG A 162 -10.40 28.24 20.71
C ARG A 162 -9.88 28.14 22.14
N LYS A 163 -8.75 28.78 22.47
CA LYS A 163 -8.26 28.83 23.86
C LYS A 163 -9.28 29.45 24.81
N TYR A 164 -10.12 30.35 24.31
CA TYR A 164 -11.16 31.01 25.10
C TYR A 164 -12.53 30.30 25.04
N ARG A 165 -12.72 29.32 24.14
CA ARG A 165 -13.97 28.55 24.01
C ARG A 165 -13.72 27.08 23.66
N GLU A 166 -14.03 26.18 24.58
CA GLU A 166 -13.96 24.72 24.37
C GLU A 166 -15.15 24.16 23.57
N ASP A 167 -15.69 24.91 22.60
CA ASP A 167 -16.81 24.42 21.79
C ASP A 167 -16.33 23.46 20.70
N TYR A 168 -17.05 22.36 20.55
CA TYR A 168 -16.77 21.31 19.56
C TYR A 168 -16.74 21.85 18.11
N SER A 169 -17.53 22.89 17.82
CA SER A 169 -17.61 23.55 16.51
C SER A 169 -16.29 24.13 16.05
N TRP A 170 -15.57 24.85 16.93
CA TRP A 170 -14.29 25.46 16.61
C TRP A 170 -13.20 24.42 16.32
N ASN A 171 -13.29 23.24 16.92
CA ASN A 171 -12.36 22.14 16.65
C ASN A 171 -12.56 21.59 15.25
N LEU A 172 -13.81 21.32 14.87
CA LEU A 172 -14.14 20.81 13.54
C LEU A 172 -13.81 21.85 12.47
N THR A 173 -14.09 23.13 12.74
CA THR A 173 -13.70 24.26 11.90
C THR A 173 -12.19 24.29 11.70
N PHE A 174 -11.43 24.26 12.78
CA PHE A 174 -9.97 24.25 12.72
C PHE A 174 -9.42 23.08 11.89
N ILE A 175 -9.97 21.88 12.05
CA ILE A 175 -9.56 20.70 11.28
C ILE A 175 -9.90 20.85 9.79
N ALA A 176 -11.11 21.32 9.48
CA ALA A 176 -11.54 21.53 8.10
C ALA A 176 -10.70 22.61 7.41
N VAL A 177 -10.47 23.74 8.10
CA VAL A 177 -9.57 24.83 7.69
C VAL A 177 -8.18 24.28 7.38
N LEU A 178 -7.61 23.53 8.33
CA LEU A 178 -6.27 22.96 8.18
C LEU A 178 -6.20 22.01 6.98
N ALA A 179 -7.16 21.09 6.85
CA ALA A 179 -7.23 20.15 5.74
C ALA A 179 -7.35 20.87 4.38
N ILE A 180 -8.22 21.89 4.28
CA ILE A 180 -8.39 22.68 3.05
C ILE A 180 -7.09 23.39 2.69
N VAL A 181 -6.46 24.08 3.66
CA VAL A 181 -5.21 24.81 3.42
C VAL A 181 -4.12 23.86 2.91
N HIS A 182 -4.01 22.66 3.47
CA HIS A 182 -3.07 21.65 2.96
C HIS A 182 -3.41 21.15 1.56
N ILE A 183 -4.68 20.77 1.30
CA ILE A 183 -5.12 20.29 -0.02
C ILE A 183 -4.86 21.35 -1.09
N MET A 184 -5.18 22.60 -0.80
CA MET A 184 -4.96 23.71 -1.72
C MET A 184 -3.48 23.94 -1.98
N ASN A 185 -2.65 23.86 -0.94
CA ASN A 185 -1.20 23.97 -1.09
C ASN A 185 -0.65 22.83 -1.96
N TRP A 186 -1.07 21.58 -1.72
CA TRP A 186 -0.67 20.43 -2.54
C TRP A 186 -1.08 20.59 -4.00
N ASN A 187 -2.31 21.03 -4.26
CA ASN A 187 -2.78 21.28 -5.61
C ASN A 187 -1.91 22.34 -6.30
N ARG A 188 -1.62 23.45 -5.60
CA ARG A 188 -0.76 24.51 -6.11
C ARG A 188 0.63 24.01 -6.49
N LEU A 189 1.26 23.21 -5.63
CA LEU A 189 2.58 22.63 -5.94
C LEU A 189 2.55 21.77 -7.19
N LEU A 190 1.50 20.95 -7.35
CA LEU A 190 1.35 20.07 -8.49
C LEU A 190 1.05 20.85 -9.78
N THR A 191 0.28 21.94 -9.71
CA THR A 191 0.01 22.80 -10.87
C THR A 191 1.22 23.65 -11.25
N ASP A 192 1.90 24.25 -10.27
CA ASP A 192 3.08 25.08 -10.52
C ASP A 192 4.24 24.26 -11.08
N PHE A 193 4.35 22.98 -10.69
CA PHE A 193 5.34 22.04 -11.24
C PHE A 193 5.19 21.84 -12.76
N GLN A 194 3.99 22.04 -13.33
CA GLN A 194 3.77 21.92 -14.77
C GLN A 194 4.08 23.21 -15.54
N SER A 195 4.22 24.35 -14.87
CA SER A 195 4.41 25.65 -15.51
C SER A 195 5.90 25.98 -15.68
N PRO A 196 6.42 26.15 -16.92
CA PRO A 196 7.81 26.51 -17.15
C PRO A 196 8.16 27.96 -16.79
N LEU A 197 7.16 28.80 -16.47
CA LEU A 197 7.31 30.26 -16.40
C LEU A 197 7.38 30.84 -14.98
N ILE A 198 7.04 30.08 -13.94
CA ILE A 198 7.01 30.59 -12.57
C ILE A 198 8.36 30.32 -11.89
N PRO A 199 9.03 31.33 -11.29
CA PRO A 199 10.26 31.11 -10.55
C PRO A 199 10.02 30.12 -9.42
N SER A 200 10.62 28.93 -9.56
CA SER A 200 10.42 27.79 -8.68
C SER A 200 10.70 28.09 -7.20
N VAL A 201 11.47 29.12 -6.88
CA VAL A 201 11.90 29.45 -5.52
C VAL A 201 10.78 29.98 -4.62
N VAL A 202 9.83 30.78 -5.15
CA VAL A 202 8.80 31.42 -4.30
C VAL A 202 7.75 30.40 -3.85
N SER A 203 7.24 29.57 -4.76
CA SER A 203 6.32 28.48 -4.43
C SER A 203 6.94 27.43 -3.50
N ARG A 204 8.28 27.34 -3.48
CA ARG A 204 9.06 26.45 -2.60
C ARG A 204 9.18 26.96 -1.17
N ILE A 205 9.30 28.26 -0.93
CA ILE A 205 9.39 28.86 0.43
C ILE A 205 8.04 28.74 1.16
N ASP A 206 6.97 28.95 0.41
CA ASP A 206 5.58 28.86 0.82
C ASP A 206 5.25 27.52 1.52
N PHE A 207 5.81 26.41 1.00
CA PHE A 207 5.64 25.09 1.59
C PHE A 207 6.28 24.92 2.97
N LEU A 208 7.33 25.68 3.26
CA LEU A 208 8.06 25.57 4.52
C LEU A 208 7.20 26.04 5.69
N GLY A 209 6.35 27.05 5.48
CA GLY A 209 5.46 27.59 6.51
C GLY A 209 4.44 26.56 7.01
N LEU A 210 3.86 25.77 6.10
CA LEU A 210 2.91 24.70 6.46
C LEU A 210 3.60 23.47 7.06
N LEU A 211 4.80 23.15 6.59
CA LEU A 211 5.62 22.11 7.21
C LEU A 211 5.97 22.47 8.65
N LEU A 212 6.37 23.73 8.90
CA LEU A 212 6.61 24.24 10.26
C LEU A 212 5.33 24.22 11.09
N LEU A 213 4.17 24.55 10.52
CA LEU A 213 2.88 24.45 11.20
C LEU A 213 2.59 22.99 11.61
N ASP A 214 2.81 22.01 10.73
CA ASP A 214 2.61 20.60 11.04
C ASP A 214 3.51 20.14 12.18
N ILE A 215 4.80 20.52 12.14
CA ILE A 215 5.74 20.28 13.24
C ILE A 215 5.23 20.94 14.52
N LEU A 216 4.80 22.20 14.48
CA LEU A 216 4.25 22.89 15.64
C LEU A 216 2.97 22.23 16.17
N LEU A 217 2.13 21.63 15.32
CA LEU A 217 0.94 20.90 15.75
C LEU A 217 1.27 19.53 16.37
N ILE A 218 2.38 18.91 15.98
CA ILE A 218 2.86 17.64 16.54
C ILE A 218 3.58 17.87 17.87
N PHE A 219 4.51 18.82 17.90
CA PHE A 219 5.42 19.08 19.03
C PHE A 219 4.90 20.15 19.99
N GLY A 220 4.02 21.02 19.53
CA GLY A 220 3.49 22.12 20.32
C GLY A 220 2.57 21.62 21.41
N ASN A 221 3.05 21.70 22.65
CA ASN A 221 2.19 21.71 23.84
C ASN A 221 1.35 23.01 23.93
N PHE A 222 1.51 23.91 22.94
CA PHE A 222 0.89 25.22 22.83
C PHE A 222 -0.65 25.16 22.88
N LEU A 223 -1.20 23.99 22.55
CA LEU A 223 -2.62 23.77 22.53
C LEU A 223 -2.97 22.72 23.58
N GLN A 224 -3.22 23.17 24.81
CA GLN A 224 -3.76 22.37 25.91
C GLN A 224 -5.20 21.89 25.58
N PHE A 225 -5.34 21.07 24.54
CA PHE A 225 -6.63 20.61 24.01
C PHE A 225 -7.19 19.48 24.88
N THR A 226 -8.18 19.76 25.70
CA THR A 226 -8.76 18.80 26.66
C THR A 226 -9.62 17.73 26.00
N LEU A 227 -10.44 18.05 24.99
CA LEU A 227 -11.49 17.13 24.50
C LEU A 227 -11.15 16.34 23.22
N TRP A 228 -10.21 16.80 22.38
CA TRP A 228 -9.91 16.18 21.07
C TRP A 228 -8.41 15.97 20.80
N LYS A 229 -7.60 15.91 21.87
CA LYS A 229 -6.17 15.55 21.85
C LYS A 229 -5.87 14.31 20.98
N LYS A 230 -6.81 13.38 20.87
CA LYS A 230 -6.62 12.08 20.23
C LYS A 230 -6.48 12.10 18.70
N ASN A 231 -7.16 13.00 17.97
CA ASN A 231 -7.25 12.89 16.50
C ASN A 231 -6.45 13.96 15.73
N ILE A 232 -6.18 15.12 16.34
CA ILE A 232 -5.46 16.22 15.66
C ILE A 232 -4.01 15.82 15.34
N HIS A 233 -3.34 15.12 16.26
CA HIS A 233 -1.97 14.66 16.02
C HIS A 233 -1.88 13.74 14.81
N HIS A 234 -2.82 12.81 14.62
CA HIS A 234 -2.81 11.95 13.42
C HIS A 234 -2.94 12.76 12.13
N LEU A 235 -3.84 13.74 12.10
CA LEU A 235 -4.01 14.60 10.92
C LEU A 235 -2.73 15.37 10.61
N ALA A 236 -2.12 16.01 11.61
CA ALA A 236 -0.88 16.77 11.44
C ALA A 236 0.30 15.87 11.04
N ILE A 237 0.39 14.67 11.63
CA ILE A 237 1.39 13.65 11.27
C ILE A 237 1.19 13.29 9.78
N TYR A 238 0.00 12.85 9.36
CA TYR A 238 -0.24 12.48 7.96
C TYR A 238 -0.05 13.65 6.99
N ALA A 239 -0.46 14.86 7.37
CA ALA A 239 -0.21 16.06 6.59
C ALA A 239 1.30 16.30 6.43
N LEU A 240 2.09 16.19 7.51
CA LEU A 240 3.55 16.31 7.45
C LEU A 240 4.17 15.28 6.51
N GLY A 241 3.76 14.01 6.61
CA GLY A 241 4.26 12.94 5.74
C GLY A 241 3.97 13.22 4.27
N LEU A 242 2.74 13.66 3.96
CA LEU A 242 2.35 14.00 2.59
C LEU A 242 3.12 15.24 2.08
N HIS A 243 3.29 16.28 2.90
CA HIS A 243 4.11 17.45 2.56
C HIS A 243 5.54 17.06 2.25
N LEU A 244 6.18 16.28 3.14
CA LEU A 244 7.56 15.82 2.93
C LEU A 244 7.67 14.99 1.66
N GLY A 245 6.71 14.11 1.38
CA GLY A 245 6.70 13.29 0.16
C GLY A 245 6.58 14.10 -1.12
N LEU A 246 5.61 15.01 -1.18
CA LEU A 246 5.40 15.88 -2.34
C LEU A 246 6.57 16.84 -2.55
N LEU A 247 7.05 17.47 -1.48
CA LEU A 247 8.17 18.40 -1.53
C LEU A 247 9.42 17.68 -2.04
N THR A 248 9.72 16.52 -1.46
CA THR A 248 10.84 15.70 -1.91
C THR A 248 10.70 15.33 -3.38
N TYR A 249 9.53 14.86 -3.80
CA TYR A 249 9.28 14.50 -5.20
C TYR A 249 9.55 15.69 -6.13
N VAL A 250 8.95 16.85 -5.85
CA VAL A 250 9.03 18.03 -6.72
C VAL A 250 10.45 18.57 -6.81
N PHE A 251 11.15 18.68 -5.68
CA PHE A 251 12.51 19.20 -5.67
C PHE A 251 13.53 18.24 -6.27
N THR A 252 13.38 16.94 -6.00
CA THR A 252 14.43 15.97 -6.37
C THR A 252 14.19 15.34 -7.73
N SER A 253 12.96 15.36 -8.26
CA SER A 253 12.66 14.83 -9.60
C SER A 253 13.32 15.64 -10.72
N GLU A 254 13.48 16.95 -10.55
CA GLU A 254 14.24 17.81 -11.48
C GLU A 254 15.74 17.49 -11.47
N LEU A 255 16.28 17.10 -10.30
CA LEU A 255 17.72 16.83 -10.14
C LEU A 255 18.09 15.45 -10.66
N SER A 256 17.29 14.44 -10.36
CA SER A 256 17.49 13.07 -10.84
C SER A 256 16.25 12.23 -10.61
N VAL A 257 15.98 11.35 -11.57
CA VAL A 257 14.84 10.43 -11.52
C VAL A 257 14.93 9.45 -10.32
N LEU A 258 16.14 9.19 -9.81
CA LEU A 258 16.40 8.22 -8.74
C LEU A 258 16.27 8.82 -7.33
N ILE A 259 16.63 10.09 -7.15
CA ILE A 259 16.74 10.71 -5.81
C ILE A 259 15.42 10.64 -5.03
N PRO A 260 14.23 10.89 -5.61
CA PRO A 260 13.01 10.82 -4.82
C PRO A 260 12.78 9.43 -4.19
N GLY A 261 13.14 8.35 -4.89
CA GLY A 261 13.01 6.98 -4.37
C GLY A 261 13.92 6.75 -3.16
N LEU A 262 15.19 7.15 -3.27
CA LEU A 262 16.16 7.06 -2.17
C LEU A 262 15.76 7.93 -0.98
N ALA A 263 15.22 9.12 -1.24
CA ALA A 263 14.72 10.01 -0.20
C ALA A 263 13.51 9.42 0.52
N PHE A 264 12.58 8.75 -0.18
CA PHE A 264 11.48 8.03 0.46
C PHE A 264 11.97 6.90 1.38
N LEU A 265 13.00 6.14 0.99
CA LEU A 265 13.64 5.18 1.90
C LEU A 265 14.23 5.86 3.15
N GLY A 266 14.91 6.99 2.96
CA GLY A 266 15.45 7.80 4.06
C GLY A 266 14.36 8.26 5.03
N PHE A 267 13.27 8.85 4.52
CA PHE A 267 12.14 9.28 5.36
C PHE A 267 11.44 8.10 6.04
N SER A 268 11.36 6.95 5.38
CA SER A 268 10.82 5.73 5.97
C SER A 268 11.62 5.33 7.22
N LEU A 269 12.95 5.31 7.14
CA LEU A 269 13.83 5.00 8.27
C LEU A 269 13.77 6.07 9.37
N ILE A 270 13.76 7.36 9.00
CA ILE A 270 13.63 8.45 9.97
C ILE A 270 12.32 8.33 10.74
N ALA A 271 11.20 8.06 10.06
CA ALA A 271 9.90 7.91 10.70
C ALA A 271 9.87 6.72 11.68
N LEU A 272 10.51 5.60 11.33
CA LEU A 272 10.67 4.45 12.23
C LEU A 272 11.54 4.78 13.46
N GLU A 273 12.65 5.51 13.29
CA GLU A 273 13.49 5.90 14.42
C GLU A 273 12.81 6.92 15.33
N VAL A 274 12.06 7.86 14.75
CA VAL A 274 11.25 8.80 15.51
C VAL A 274 10.19 8.05 16.30
N SER A 275 9.45 7.11 15.71
CA SER A 275 8.41 6.35 16.42
C SER A 275 8.95 5.60 17.63
N ARG A 276 10.15 5.00 17.50
CA ARG A 276 10.84 4.30 18.60
C ARG A 276 11.29 5.24 19.73
N LYS A 277 11.67 6.48 19.41
CA LYS A 277 12.20 7.44 20.40
C LYS A 277 11.13 8.34 21.02
N VAL A 278 9.94 8.44 20.40
CA VAL A 278 8.79 9.21 20.92
C VAL A 278 8.50 8.93 22.40
N PRO A 279 8.48 7.67 22.91
CA PRO A 279 8.21 7.42 24.33
C PRO A 279 9.17 8.13 25.29
N SER A 280 10.43 8.31 24.86
CA SER A 280 11.51 8.95 25.64
C SER A 280 11.58 10.47 25.46
N TRP A 281 11.23 10.98 24.28
CA TRP A 281 11.39 12.40 23.94
C TRP A 281 10.30 13.28 24.54
N PHE A 282 9.11 12.73 24.81
CA PHE A 282 7.95 13.52 25.17
C PHE A 282 7.46 13.28 26.59
N LYS A 283 7.04 14.36 27.26
CA LYS A 283 6.32 14.35 28.55
C LYS A 283 4.80 14.37 28.33
N TYR A 284 4.30 13.59 27.38
CA TYR A 284 2.86 13.38 27.16
C TYR A 284 2.33 12.19 27.94
N SER A 285 1.00 12.05 28.03
CA SER A 285 0.40 10.81 28.52
C SER A 285 0.72 9.64 27.57
N ASP A 286 0.78 8.43 28.12
CA ASP A 286 1.16 7.24 27.36
C ASP A 286 0.24 7.01 26.14
N GLU A 287 -1.05 7.31 26.26
CA GLU A 287 -1.99 7.19 25.14
C GLU A 287 -1.62 8.10 23.95
N VAL A 288 -1.17 9.34 24.21
CA VAL A 288 -0.78 10.27 23.14
C VAL A 288 0.54 9.85 22.52
N LYS A 289 1.49 9.35 23.33
CA LYS A 289 2.78 8.81 22.83
C LYS A 289 2.57 7.65 21.87
N ILE A 290 1.71 6.69 22.25
CA ILE A 290 1.38 5.53 21.42
C ILE A 290 0.81 5.98 20.07
N LYS A 291 -0.11 6.96 20.06
CA LYS A 291 -0.72 7.47 18.83
C LYS A 291 0.25 8.22 17.92
N ILE A 292 1.15 9.01 18.48
CA ILE A 292 2.20 9.68 17.70
C ILE A 292 3.14 8.63 17.10
N SER A 293 3.56 7.65 17.89
CA SER A 293 4.38 6.52 17.42
C SER A 293 3.70 5.76 16.28
N GLU A 294 2.42 5.42 16.45
CA GLU A 294 1.59 4.74 15.44
C GLU A 294 1.46 5.56 14.15
N GLY A 295 1.19 6.86 14.26
CA GLY A 295 1.12 7.76 13.10
C GLY A 295 2.44 7.83 12.33
N MET A 296 3.57 7.88 13.04
CA MET A 296 4.91 7.87 12.42
C MET A 296 5.20 6.53 11.73
N ILE A 297 4.77 5.40 12.31
CA ILE A 297 4.86 4.09 11.67
C ILE A 297 4.07 4.07 10.35
N HIS A 298 2.84 4.59 10.34
CA HIS A 298 2.02 4.64 9.14
C HIS A 298 2.66 5.48 8.02
N ILE A 299 3.26 6.62 8.35
CA ILE A 299 4.01 7.43 7.38
C ILE A 299 5.23 6.69 6.88
N GLY A 300 5.98 6.07 7.77
CA GLY A 300 7.16 5.30 7.41
C GLY A 300 6.83 4.17 6.44
N LEU A 301 5.72 3.46 6.69
CA LEU A 301 5.18 2.45 5.79
C LEU A 301 4.67 3.06 4.47
N ALA A 302 3.99 4.20 4.51
CA ALA A 302 3.52 4.89 3.31
C ALA A 302 4.69 5.28 2.40
N PHE A 303 5.79 5.79 2.96
CA PHE A 303 7.02 6.07 2.21
C PHE A 303 7.69 4.82 1.66
N LEU A 304 7.71 3.73 2.43
CA LEU A 304 8.22 2.45 1.95
C LEU A 304 7.41 1.94 0.76
N MET A 305 6.07 2.02 0.83
CA MET A 305 5.18 1.64 -0.26
C MET A 305 5.32 2.58 -1.47
N ALA A 306 5.48 3.89 -1.23
CA ALA A 306 5.74 4.86 -2.29
C ALA A 306 7.07 4.57 -3.01
N PHE A 307 8.11 4.17 -2.27
CA PHE A 307 9.35 3.68 -2.86
C PHE A 307 9.12 2.43 -3.71
N VAL A 308 8.47 1.39 -3.19
CA VAL A 308 8.21 0.16 -3.95
C VAL A 308 7.41 0.44 -5.22
N TRP A 309 6.37 1.26 -5.13
CA TRP A 309 5.57 1.70 -6.28
C TRP A 309 6.43 2.43 -7.33
N ARG A 310 7.24 3.39 -6.89
CA ARG A 310 8.14 4.16 -7.77
C ARG A 310 9.25 3.28 -8.35
N PHE A 311 9.73 2.32 -7.60
CA PHE A 311 10.75 1.38 -8.04
C PHE A 311 10.22 0.57 -9.22
N VAL A 312 9.04 -0.03 -9.08
CA VAL A 312 8.37 -0.82 -10.13
C VAL A 312 8.05 0.02 -11.36
N THR A 313 7.53 1.24 -11.18
CA THR A 313 7.05 2.06 -12.30
C THR A 313 8.15 2.80 -13.04
N ILE A 314 9.21 3.21 -12.34
CA ILE A 314 10.24 4.09 -12.89
C ILE A 314 11.62 3.43 -12.87
N HIS A 315 12.07 2.92 -11.72
CA HIS A 315 13.47 2.48 -11.58
C HIS A 315 13.78 1.21 -12.34
N LEU A 316 12.80 0.31 -12.50
CA LEU A 316 12.97 -0.90 -13.32
C LEU A 316 13.31 -0.60 -14.78
N GLN A 317 12.90 0.56 -15.30
CA GLN A 317 13.08 0.94 -16.70
C GLN A 317 14.41 1.65 -16.97
N ILE A 318 15.14 2.04 -15.92
CA ILE A 318 16.36 2.85 -16.03
C ILE A 318 17.53 1.99 -15.58
N ASP A 319 18.57 1.89 -16.41
CA ASP A 319 19.82 1.22 -16.03
C ASP A 319 21.00 2.20 -16.16
N PRO A 320 21.11 3.18 -15.25
CA PRO A 320 22.22 4.11 -15.29
C PRO A 320 23.42 3.46 -14.61
N ILE A 321 24.52 3.37 -15.36
CA ILE A 321 25.79 2.83 -14.86
C ILE A 321 26.58 3.97 -14.20
N TRP A 322 26.93 3.81 -12.93
CA TRP A 322 27.80 4.73 -12.21
C TRP A 322 29.09 4.03 -11.79
N HIS A 323 30.23 4.45 -12.35
CA HIS A 323 31.55 3.85 -12.10
C HIS A 323 31.58 2.31 -12.27
N GLY A 324 30.83 1.78 -13.25
CA GLY A 324 30.75 0.34 -13.53
C GLY A 324 29.79 -0.45 -12.63
N ILE A 325 29.11 0.20 -11.68
CA ILE A 325 28.05 -0.40 -10.86
C ILE A 325 26.70 0.09 -11.38
N SER A 326 25.76 -0.80 -11.62
CA SER A 326 24.38 -0.41 -11.93
C SER A 326 23.77 0.27 -10.70
N LEU A 327 23.33 1.52 -10.86
CA LEU A 327 22.63 2.24 -9.80
C LEU A 327 21.32 1.53 -9.40
N ARG A 328 20.73 0.74 -10.31
CA ARG A 328 19.55 -0.08 -10.03
C ARG A 328 19.86 -1.07 -8.92
N TRP A 329 20.93 -1.86 -9.05
CA TRP A 329 21.38 -2.80 -8.03
C TRP A 329 21.61 -2.12 -6.66
N LEU A 330 22.21 -0.93 -6.66
CA LEU A 330 22.40 -0.16 -5.42
C LEU A 330 21.05 0.25 -4.79
N THR A 331 20.09 0.71 -5.60
CA THR A 331 18.75 1.06 -5.11
C THR A 331 17.97 -0.14 -4.59
N GLU A 332 18.13 -1.31 -5.22
CA GLU A 332 17.57 -2.57 -4.76
C GLU A 332 18.16 -3.00 -3.41
N ALA A 333 19.49 -2.96 -3.29
CA ALA A 333 20.19 -3.29 -2.05
C ALA A 333 19.76 -2.36 -0.90
N LEU A 334 19.64 -1.05 -1.16
CA LEU A 334 19.14 -0.09 -0.17
C LEU A 334 17.68 -0.33 0.20
N GLY A 335 16.83 -0.68 -0.78
CA GLY A 335 15.44 -1.06 -0.54
C GLY A 335 15.34 -2.30 0.37
N LEU A 336 16.11 -3.34 0.07
CA LEU A 336 16.18 -4.57 0.87
C LEU A 336 16.71 -4.31 2.29
N LEU A 337 17.78 -3.53 2.43
CA LEU A 337 18.33 -3.15 3.73
C LEU A 337 17.31 -2.36 4.55
N THR A 338 16.56 -1.47 3.91
CA THR A 338 15.50 -0.69 4.57
C THR A 338 14.38 -1.59 5.05
N ILE A 339 13.87 -2.50 4.21
CA ILE A 339 12.82 -3.45 4.62
C ILE A 339 13.33 -4.39 5.73
N ALA A 340 14.58 -4.87 5.64
CA ALA A 340 15.19 -5.69 6.68
C ALA A 340 15.32 -4.92 8.00
N TYR A 341 15.69 -3.64 7.95
CA TYR A 341 15.72 -2.76 9.11
C TYR A 341 14.34 -2.61 9.75
N TRP A 342 13.31 -2.41 8.93
CA TRP A 342 11.92 -2.40 9.38
C TRP A 342 11.53 -3.71 10.07
N ILE A 343 11.87 -4.87 9.51
CA ILE A 343 11.58 -6.18 10.13
C ILE A 343 12.30 -6.33 11.47
N ALA A 344 13.55 -5.88 11.57
CA ALA A 344 14.38 -6.04 12.77
C ALA A 344 13.96 -5.11 13.92
N PHE A 345 13.60 -3.86 13.59
CA PHE A 345 13.37 -2.80 14.57
C PHE A 345 11.91 -2.34 14.68
N TYR A 346 10.97 -3.09 14.10
CA TYR A 346 9.55 -2.79 14.23
C TYR A 346 9.13 -2.76 15.72
N PRO A 347 8.56 -1.67 16.23
CA PRO A 347 8.08 -1.61 17.61
C PRO A 347 6.93 -2.60 17.80
N ARG A 348 7.08 -3.54 18.73
CA ARG A 348 6.04 -4.53 19.06
C ARG A 348 5.31 -4.10 20.32
N GLU A 349 4.44 -3.10 20.19
CA GLU A 349 3.54 -2.70 21.27
C GLU A 349 2.18 -3.37 21.08
N GLU A 350 1.70 -4.07 22.12
CA GLU A 350 0.38 -4.74 22.12
C GLU A 350 -0.79 -3.76 21.98
N THR A 351 -0.54 -2.47 22.26
CA THR A 351 -1.52 -1.39 22.25
C THR A 351 -1.74 -0.75 20.87
N PHE A 352 -0.98 -1.14 19.85
CA PHE A 352 -1.17 -0.60 18.50
C PHE A 352 -2.47 -1.08 17.86
N SER A 353 -3.00 -0.30 16.91
CA SER A 353 -4.21 -0.69 16.20
C SER A 353 -4.01 -1.98 15.40
N LYS A 354 -5.12 -2.69 15.15
CA LYS A 354 -5.14 -3.89 14.31
C LYS A 354 -4.55 -3.64 12.91
N VAL A 355 -4.72 -2.43 12.38
CA VAL A 355 -4.21 -2.05 11.05
C VAL A 355 -2.68 -1.98 11.07
N THR A 356 -2.11 -1.33 12.08
CA THR A 356 -0.66 -1.22 12.26
C THR A 356 -0.03 -2.60 12.40
N LEU A 357 -0.59 -3.44 13.28
CA LEU A 357 -0.16 -4.81 13.46
C LEU A 357 -0.31 -5.64 12.17
N PHE A 358 -1.38 -5.46 11.41
CA PHE A 358 -1.55 -6.13 10.11
C PHE A 358 -0.39 -5.85 9.16
N PHE A 359 0.02 -4.58 9.01
CA PHE A 359 1.17 -4.23 8.17
C PHE A 359 2.49 -4.77 8.73
N ALA A 360 2.69 -4.68 10.05
CA ALA A 360 3.87 -5.24 10.73
C ALA A 360 4.08 -6.70 10.36
N HIS A 361 3.00 -7.48 10.43
CA HIS A 361 3.03 -8.89 10.09
C HIS A 361 3.38 -9.07 8.61
N ARG A 362 2.87 -8.24 7.69
CA ARG A 362 3.10 -8.40 6.23
C ARG A 362 4.42 -7.84 5.68
N LEU A 363 5.30 -7.29 6.52
CA LEU A 363 6.61 -6.79 6.08
C LEU A 363 7.50 -7.89 5.47
N ILE A 364 7.41 -9.12 5.98
CA ILE A 364 8.16 -10.26 5.43
C ILE A 364 7.70 -10.57 4.00
N GLU A 365 6.39 -10.53 3.75
CA GLU A 365 5.83 -10.70 2.41
C GLU A 365 6.24 -9.58 1.46
N LEU A 366 6.28 -8.33 1.95
CA LEU A 366 6.81 -7.22 1.17
C LEU A 366 8.28 -7.45 0.80
N CYS A 367 9.10 -7.91 1.76
CA CYS A 367 10.50 -8.27 1.53
C CYS A 367 10.64 -9.37 0.48
N LEU A 368 9.88 -10.46 0.61
CA LEU A 368 9.90 -11.57 -0.34
C LEU A 368 9.43 -11.15 -1.74
N GLY A 369 8.38 -10.34 -1.82
CA GLY A 369 7.91 -9.77 -3.08
C GLY A 369 8.97 -8.89 -3.74
N PHE A 370 9.65 -8.04 -2.95
CA PHE A 370 10.72 -7.19 -3.45
C PHE A 370 11.95 -8.00 -3.91
N ILE A 371 12.39 -9.01 -3.15
CA ILE A 371 13.46 -9.94 -3.57
C ILE A 371 13.07 -10.65 -4.87
N THR A 372 11.81 -11.08 -5.02
CA THR A 372 11.34 -11.71 -6.27
C THR A 372 11.51 -10.76 -7.46
N LEU A 373 11.15 -9.49 -7.30
CA LEU A 373 11.32 -8.48 -8.33
C LEU A 373 12.81 -8.28 -8.68
N CYS A 374 13.68 -8.15 -7.68
CA CYS A 374 15.14 -8.06 -7.90
C CYS A 374 15.66 -9.28 -8.68
N VAL A 375 15.26 -10.50 -8.30
CA VAL A 375 15.70 -11.73 -9.00
C VAL A 375 15.19 -11.77 -10.44
N LEU A 376 13.94 -11.35 -10.69
CA LEU A 376 13.40 -11.32 -12.05
C LEU A 376 14.18 -10.36 -12.97
N VAL A 377 14.68 -9.26 -12.42
CA VAL A 377 15.32 -8.20 -13.18
C VAL A 377 16.83 -8.43 -13.33
N GLU A 378 17.50 -8.79 -12.23
CA GLU A 378 18.97 -8.86 -12.19
C GLU A 378 19.53 -10.25 -12.49
N VAL A 379 18.76 -11.33 -12.25
CA VAL A 379 19.25 -12.69 -12.50
C VAL A 379 18.93 -13.09 -13.94
N PRO A 380 19.95 -13.46 -14.75
CA PRO A 380 19.75 -13.95 -16.12
C PRO A 380 18.77 -15.14 -16.13
N GLU A 381 17.96 -15.25 -17.17
CA GLU A 381 16.82 -16.18 -17.22
C GLU A 381 17.23 -17.63 -16.95
N GLU A 382 18.42 -18.00 -17.39
CA GLU A 382 19.04 -19.31 -17.23
C GLU A 382 19.28 -19.69 -15.76
N TRP A 383 19.64 -18.71 -14.92
CA TRP A 383 19.99 -18.89 -13.51
C TRP A 383 18.81 -18.66 -12.56
N ARG A 384 17.69 -18.13 -13.06
CA ARG A 384 16.45 -17.96 -12.28
C ARG A 384 15.93 -19.26 -11.66
N PRO A 385 15.83 -20.41 -12.36
CA PRO A 385 15.34 -21.65 -11.73
C PRO A 385 16.20 -22.07 -10.53
N LEU A 386 17.52 -21.90 -10.62
CA LEU A 386 18.44 -22.19 -9.53
C LEU A 386 18.17 -21.24 -8.34
N THR A 387 18.00 -19.95 -8.61
CA THR A 387 17.72 -18.93 -7.60
C THR A 387 16.40 -19.21 -6.87
N TRP A 388 15.34 -19.56 -7.60
CA TRP A 388 14.06 -19.95 -7.02
C TRP A 388 14.17 -21.19 -6.11
N ALA A 389 14.94 -22.21 -6.53
CA ALA A 389 15.18 -23.38 -5.69
C ALA A 389 15.98 -23.03 -4.44
N GLY A 390 17.00 -22.17 -4.56
CA GLY A 390 17.78 -21.65 -3.43
C GLY A 390 16.92 -20.88 -2.43
N MET A 391 16.06 -19.98 -2.92
CA MET A 391 15.09 -19.25 -2.08
C MET A 391 14.11 -20.19 -1.39
N ALA A 392 13.58 -21.19 -2.10
CA ALA A 392 12.72 -22.21 -1.51
C ALA A 392 13.41 -22.91 -0.34
N ILE A 393 14.65 -23.40 -0.53
CA ILE A 393 15.43 -24.04 0.53
C ILE A 393 15.69 -23.07 1.70
N GLY A 394 16.10 -21.83 1.41
CA GLY A 394 16.37 -20.81 2.41
C GLY A 394 15.16 -20.52 3.30
N LEU A 395 13.96 -20.43 2.71
CA LEU A 395 12.72 -20.22 3.46
C LEU A 395 12.30 -21.44 4.27
N LEU A 396 12.50 -22.65 3.73
CA LEU A 396 12.24 -23.89 4.45
C LEU A 396 13.13 -24.04 5.69
N ILE A 397 14.43 -23.72 5.55
CA ILE A 397 15.38 -23.70 6.66
C ILE A 397 15.07 -22.54 7.62
N GLY A 398 14.72 -21.36 7.10
CA GLY A 398 14.31 -20.21 7.91
C GLY A 398 13.10 -20.52 8.80
N ASN A 399 12.15 -21.31 8.30
CA ASN A 399 11.00 -21.77 9.08
C ASN A 399 11.38 -22.75 10.22
N ALA A 400 12.60 -23.28 10.22
CA ALA A 400 13.14 -24.04 11.35
C ALA A 400 13.46 -23.16 12.57
N TYR A 401 13.44 -21.83 12.44
CA TYR A 401 13.58 -20.91 13.57
C TYR A 401 12.21 -20.52 14.12
N ASP A 402 12.00 -20.69 15.42
CA ASP A 402 10.66 -20.53 16.01
C ASP A 402 10.14 -19.08 16.01
N LYS A 403 11.04 -18.11 15.85
CA LYS A 403 10.68 -16.68 15.76
C LYS A 403 10.08 -16.27 14.41
N TRP A 404 10.18 -17.10 13.37
CA TRP A 404 9.72 -16.78 12.03
C TRP A 404 8.29 -17.32 11.77
N PRO A 405 7.48 -16.62 10.95
CA PRO A 405 6.09 -16.99 10.74
C PRO A 405 5.95 -18.27 9.88
N LYS A 406 5.03 -19.17 10.28
CA LYS A 406 4.84 -20.49 9.64
C LYS A 406 4.50 -20.44 8.15
N ARG A 407 3.84 -19.35 7.72
CA ARG A 407 3.43 -19.12 6.32
C ARG A 407 4.60 -19.07 5.34
N LEU A 408 5.84 -18.90 5.82
CA LEU A 408 7.04 -19.07 5.00
C LEU A 408 7.12 -20.44 4.34
N SER A 409 6.57 -21.49 4.96
CA SER A 409 6.51 -22.83 4.37
C SER A 409 5.67 -22.88 3.08
N VAL A 410 4.65 -22.01 2.99
CA VAL A 410 3.81 -21.87 1.79
C VAL A 410 4.58 -21.14 0.71
N TYR A 411 5.24 -20.02 1.05
CA TYR A 411 6.07 -19.28 0.10
C TYR A 411 7.23 -20.12 -0.43
N SER A 412 7.89 -20.86 0.47
CA SER A 412 8.90 -21.87 0.17
C SER A 412 8.43 -22.86 -0.90
N TRP A 413 7.22 -23.41 -0.75
CA TRP A 413 6.61 -24.31 -1.73
C TRP A 413 6.26 -23.59 -3.05
N MET A 414 5.79 -22.34 -3.00
CA MET A 414 5.52 -21.54 -4.21
C MET A 414 6.80 -21.28 -5.02
N TYR A 415 7.93 -20.95 -4.37
CA TYR A 415 9.22 -20.78 -5.05
C TYR A 415 9.74 -22.10 -5.64
N LEU A 416 9.50 -23.23 -4.97
CA LEU A 416 9.78 -24.54 -5.56
C LEU A 416 8.99 -24.71 -6.86
N LEU A 417 7.68 -24.45 -6.85
CA LEU A 417 6.87 -24.53 -8.06
C LEU A 417 7.36 -23.57 -9.15
N ALA A 418 7.71 -22.34 -8.80
CA ALA A 418 8.27 -21.38 -9.75
C ALA A 418 9.58 -21.88 -10.38
N SER A 419 10.44 -22.55 -9.60
CA SER A 419 11.66 -23.21 -10.08
C SER A 419 11.32 -24.33 -11.07
N ILE A 420 10.37 -25.22 -10.72
CA ILE A 420 9.94 -26.36 -11.56
C ILE A 420 9.37 -25.85 -12.89
N VAL A 421 8.51 -24.82 -12.86
CA VAL A 421 7.91 -24.23 -14.06
C VAL A 421 8.98 -23.59 -14.95
N HIS A 422 9.95 -22.86 -14.38
CA HIS A 422 11.06 -22.30 -15.15
C HIS A 422 11.89 -23.40 -15.84
N VAL A 423 12.23 -24.48 -15.11
CA VAL A 423 12.96 -25.62 -15.68
C VAL A 423 12.15 -26.30 -16.79
N ALA A 424 10.84 -26.47 -16.61
CA ALA A 424 10.01 -27.19 -17.56
C ALA A 424 9.76 -26.42 -18.86
N PHE A 425 9.61 -25.09 -18.81
CA PHE A 425 9.13 -24.29 -19.95
C PHE A 425 10.16 -23.29 -20.49
N VAL A 426 10.92 -22.62 -19.62
CA VAL A 426 11.80 -21.52 -20.05
C VAL A 426 13.13 -22.06 -20.54
N THR A 427 13.75 -22.97 -19.78
CA THR A 427 15.01 -23.58 -20.22
C THR A 427 14.83 -24.51 -21.42
N SER A 428 13.62 -25.01 -21.68
CA SER A 428 13.34 -25.83 -22.87
C SER A 428 13.19 -25.05 -24.18
N THR A 429 12.95 -23.73 -24.10
CA THR A 429 12.77 -22.89 -25.31
C THR A 429 14.05 -22.25 -25.81
N LEU A 430 15.15 -22.33 -25.04
CA LEU A 430 16.43 -21.74 -25.42
C LEU A 430 17.17 -22.69 -26.38
N THR A 431 17.31 -22.29 -27.64
CA THR A 431 17.94 -23.08 -28.72
C THR A 431 19.48 -23.05 -28.62
N MET A 432 20.15 -24.15 -28.99
CA MET A 432 21.62 -24.31 -29.00
C MET A 432 22.16 -24.33 -30.45
N PRO A 433 23.35 -23.76 -30.73
CA PRO A 433 24.59 -24.05 -30.00
C PRO A 433 25.45 -22.82 -29.58
N THR A 434 25.95 -22.81 -28.35
CA THR A 434 27.09 -21.96 -27.92
C THR A 434 28.35 -22.82 -27.74
N LEU A 435 29.51 -22.25 -28.09
CA LEU A 435 30.82 -22.94 -28.06
C LEU A 435 31.39 -23.11 -26.65
N PHE A 436 30.90 -22.35 -25.66
CA PHE A 436 31.41 -22.39 -24.28
C PHE A 436 30.58 -23.29 -23.38
N PHE A 437 31.23 -24.26 -22.73
CA PHE A 437 30.59 -25.25 -21.84
C PHE A 437 29.82 -24.60 -20.67
N ILE A 438 30.30 -23.48 -20.13
CA ILE A 438 29.66 -22.76 -19.01
C ILE A 438 28.37 -22.04 -19.45
N GLU A 439 28.25 -21.69 -20.74
CA GLU A 439 27.06 -21.07 -21.32
C GLU A 439 26.01 -22.11 -21.72
N GLN A 440 26.25 -23.40 -21.43
CA GLN A 440 25.26 -24.43 -21.66
C GLN A 440 24.15 -24.34 -20.62
N HIS A 441 22.97 -23.87 -21.02
CA HIS A 441 21.76 -23.78 -20.19
C HIS A 441 21.39 -25.09 -19.45
N ASN A 442 21.90 -26.23 -19.93
CA ASN A 442 21.77 -27.53 -19.28
C ASN A 442 22.41 -27.58 -17.87
N ILE A 443 23.47 -26.81 -17.62
CA ILE A 443 24.15 -26.77 -16.32
C ILE A 443 23.24 -26.15 -15.25
N PRO A 444 22.75 -24.90 -15.40
CA PRO A 444 21.88 -24.31 -14.37
C PRO A 444 20.56 -25.08 -14.22
N ALA A 445 20.00 -25.66 -15.29
CA ALA A 445 18.83 -26.53 -15.20
C ALA A 445 19.11 -27.79 -14.36
N SER A 446 20.25 -28.47 -14.59
CA SER A 446 20.64 -29.66 -13.83
C SER A 446 20.92 -29.33 -12.37
N MET A 447 21.58 -28.21 -12.10
CA MET A 447 21.81 -27.73 -10.73
C MET A 447 20.50 -27.37 -10.02
N ALA A 448 19.54 -26.74 -10.74
CA ALA A 448 18.22 -26.44 -10.21
C ALA A 448 17.45 -27.73 -9.85
N ILE A 449 17.48 -28.76 -10.70
CA ILE A 449 16.88 -30.07 -10.41
C ILE A 449 17.53 -30.70 -9.17
N ALA A 450 18.86 -30.63 -9.04
CA ALA A 450 19.56 -31.12 -7.86
C ALA A 450 19.09 -30.38 -6.58
N LEU A 451 18.96 -29.05 -6.62
CA LEU A 451 18.43 -28.28 -5.50
C LEU A 451 16.95 -28.59 -5.22
N GLN A 452 16.11 -28.81 -6.23
CA GLN A 452 14.71 -29.21 -6.05
C GLN A 452 14.60 -30.59 -5.35
N LEU A 453 15.50 -31.52 -5.64
CA LEU A 453 15.59 -32.80 -4.95
C LEU A 453 16.08 -32.62 -3.50
N VAL A 454 17.09 -31.77 -3.26
CA VAL A 454 17.54 -31.41 -1.90
C VAL A 454 16.40 -30.79 -1.09
N TYR A 455 15.64 -29.86 -1.70
CA TYR A 455 14.45 -29.29 -1.08
C TYR A 455 13.46 -30.37 -0.65
N THR A 456 13.20 -31.34 -1.53
CA THR A 456 12.25 -32.42 -1.25
C THR A 456 12.73 -33.30 -0.09
N LEU A 457 14.03 -33.58 -0.01
CA LEU A 457 14.63 -34.32 1.10
C LEU A 457 14.48 -33.56 2.43
N ILE A 458 14.74 -32.24 2.44
CA ILE A 458 14.59 -31.40 3.62
C ILE A 458 13.11 -31.35 4.04
N ALA A 459 12.20 -31.12 3.10
CA ALA A 459 10.76 -31.05 3.34
C ALA A 459 10.23 -32.38 3.92
N TYR A 460 10.73 -33.51 3.43
CA TYR A 460 10.38 -34.83 3.95
C TYR A 460 10.84 -35.02 5.41
N ARG A 461 12.06 -34.60 5.74
CA ARG A 461 12.59 -34.66 7.11
C ARG A 461 11.88 -33.70 8.07
N ALA A 462 11.45 -32.55 7.57
CA ALA A 462 10.78 -31.52 8.38
C ALA A 462 9.27 -31.76 8.55
N LYS A 463 8.69 -32.77 7.88
CA LYS A 463 7.24 -33.01 7.82
C LYS A 463 6.53 -32.93 9.17
N ASP A 464 6.97 -33.70 10.14
CA ASP A 464 6.26 -33.82 11.44
C ASP A 464 6.30 -32.50 12.21
N ARG A 465 7.41 -31.77 12.12
CA ARG A 465 7.55 -30.43 12.70
C ARG A 465 6.62 -29.41 12.02
N LEU A 466 6.48 -29.49 10.70
CA LEU A 466 5.63 -28.57 9.93
C LEU A 466 4.14 -28.79 10.20
N ILE A 467 3.74 -30.03 10.48
CA ILE A 467 2.34 -30.40 10.78
C ILE A 467 1.99 -30.09 12.24
N ASN A 468 2.84 -30.44 13.20
CA ASN A 468 2.51 -30.38 14.63
C ASN A 468 2.66 -28.98 15.26
N LYS A 469 3.22 -28.02 14.52
CA LYS A 469 3.30 -26.63 14.97
C LYS A 469 1.92 -25.99 14.76
N GLU A 470 0.92 -26.29 15.60
CA GLU A 470 -0.33 -25.51 15.69
C GLU A 470 -0.06 -24.14 16.33
N ASP A 471 -0.63 -23.05 15.78
CA ASP A 471 -0.63 -21.72 16.40
C ASP A 471 -2.04 -21.41 16.87
N GLU A 472 -2.19 -21.01 18.13
CA GLU A 472 -3.44 -20.54 18.74
C GLU A 472 -3.97 -19.23 18.12
N SER A 473 -3.24 -18.59 17.21
CA SER A 473 -3.54 -17.27 16.62
C SER A 473 -3.94 -17.30 15.14
N SER A 474 -4.44 -18.45 14.65
CA SER A 474 -4.86 -18.69 13.25
C SER A 474 -6.04 -17.78 12.81
N GLU A 475 -5.78 -16.50 12.53
CA GLU A 475 -6.78 -15.58 11.97
C GLU A 475 -6.67 -15.36 10.44
N MET A 476 -5.68 -15.91 9.70
CA MET A 476 -5.63 -15.65 8.24
C MET A 476 -5.17 -16.81 7.33
N GLY A 477 -6.16 -17.43 6.68
CA GLY A 477 -6.17 -17.90 5.27
C GLY A 477 -5.14 -18.95 4.84
N LEU A 478 -3.89 -18.54 4.63
CA LEU A 478 -2.87 -19.35 3.92
C LEU A 478 -2.32 -20.51 4.76
N GLN A 479 -2.34 -20.38 6.09
CA GLN A 479 -1.81 -21.41 6.99
C GLN A 479 -2.64 -22.70 6.95
N LYS A 480 -3.92 -22.62 6.56
CA LYS A 480 -4.80 -23.79 6.38
C LYS A 480 -4.29 -24.77 5.32
N PHE A 481 -3.48 -24.30 4.38
CA PHE A 481 -2.90 -25.16 3.35
C PHE A 481 -1.67 -25.93 3.82
N ILE A 482 -0.98 -25.50 4.88
CA ILE A 482 0.24 -26.15 5.37
C ILE A 482 0.02 -27.64 5.68
N PRO A 483 -0.98 -28.04 6.51
CA PRO A 483 -1.20 -29.46 6.79
C PRO A 483 -1.54 -30.23 5.51
N THR A 484 -2.35 -29.67 4.60
CA THR A 484 -2.68 -30.32 3.33
C THR A 484 -1.45 -30.52 2.44
N LEU A 485 -0.58 -29.50 2.35
CA LEU A 485 0.65 -29.53 1.57
C LEU A 485 1.64 -30.56 2.11
N TYR A 486 1.87 -30.59 3.42
CA TYR A 486 2.92 -31.43 3.99
C TYR A 486 2.43 -32.79 4.51
N ARG A 487 1.12 -33.09 4.51
CA ARG A 487 0.61 -34.43 4.88
C ARG A 487 1.10 -35.54 3.94
N GLN A 488 1.21 -35.23 2.65
CA GLN A 488 1.67 -36.16 1.60
C GLN A 488 2.77 -35.51 0.73
N PRO A 489 3.98 -35.29 1.28
CA PRO A 489 5.06 -34.59 0.56
C PRO A 489 5.48 -35.31 -0.71
N SER A 490 5.27 -36.63 -0.78
CA SER A 490 5.55 -37.42 -1.98
C SER A 490 4.66 -37.03 -3.17
N LEU A 491 3.48 -36.43 -2.92
CA LEU A 491 2.54 -36.03 -3.96
C LEU A 491 2.55 -34.51 -4.21
N THR A 492 2.78 -33.70 -3.18
CA THR A 492 2.72 -32.23 -3.26
C THR A 492 4.06 -31.57 -3.55
N VAL A 493 5.17 -32.25 -3.23
CA VAL A 493 6.53 -31.72 -3.40
C VAL A 493 7.30 -32.56 -4.42
N LEU A 494 7.38 -33.88 -4.21
CA LEU A 494 8.17 -34.77 -5.07
C LEU A 494 7.56 -34.92 -6.48
N LEU A 495 6.26 -35.22 -6.59
CA LEU A 495 5.62 -35.44 -7.88
C LEU A 495 5.74 -34.22 -8.84
N PRO A 496 5.51 -32.96 -8.41
CA PRO A 496 5.76 -31.80 -9.27
C PRO A 496 7.19 -31.71 -9.82
N VAL A 497 8.21 -32.04 -9.03
CA VAL A 497 9.61 -32.05 -9.50
C VAL A 497 9.77 -33.07 -10.62
N PHE A 498 9.28 -34.30 -10.43
CA PHE A 498 9.34 -35.34 -11.45
C PHE A 498 8.54 -35.00 -12.70
N LEU A 499 7.38 -34.35 -12.57
CA LEU A 499 6.62 -33.85 -13.71
C LEU A 499 7.38 -32.76 -14.47
N GLY A 500 8.03 -31.82 -13.77
CA GLY A 500 8.85 -30.80 -14.40
C GLY A 500 10.03 -31.37 -15.18
N VAL A 501 10.76 -32.34 -14.60
CA VAL A 501 11.85 -33.04 -15.29
C VAL A 501 11.32 -33.84 -16.49
N SER A 502 10.16 -34.49 -16.35
CA SER A 502 9.53 -35.22 -17.45
C SER A 502 9.18 -34.30 -18.62
N LEU A 503 8.66 -33.10 -18.34
CA LEU A 503 8.36 -32.07 -19.35
C LEU A 503 9.64 -31.51 -19.98
N LEU A 504 10.67 -31.23 -19.18
CA LEU A 504 11.98 -30.82 -19.69
C LEU A 504 12.52 -31.85 -20.70
N PHE A 505 12.43 -33.15 -20.37
CA PHE A 505 12.82 -34.20 -21.32
C PHE A 505 11.97 -34.18 -22.58
N ALA A 506 10.66 -33.99 -22.45
CA ALA A 506 9.71 -33.97 -23.55
C ALA A 506 10.05 -32.92 -24.62
N PHE A 507 10.57 -31.77 -24.19
CA PHE A 507 10.91 -30.67 -25.09
C PHE A 507 12.31 -30.76 -25.67
N ASN A 508 13.27 -31.41 -24.99
CA ASN A 508 14.68 -31.39 -25.38
C ASN A 508 15.19 -32.65 -26.09
N PHE A 509 14.51 -33.78 -25.97
CA PHE A 509 15.02 -35.06 -26.48
C PHE A 509 14.14 -35.64 -27.60
N GLU A 510 14.79 -36.28 -28.56
CA GLU A 510 14.13 -37.03 -29.64
C GLU A 510 13.28 -38.19 -29.10
N LYS A 511 12.26 -38.58 -29.86
CA LYS A 511 11.17 -39.50 -29.44
C LYS A 511 11.67 -40.80 -28.81
N ALA A 512 12.67 -41.47 -29.41
CA ALA A 512 13.19 -42.74 -28.93
C ALA A 512 13.91 -42.62 -27.57
N VAL A 513 14.78 -41.62 -27.44
CA VAL A 513 15.55 -41.33 -26.23
C VAL A 513 14.64 -40.84 -25.12
N LEU A 514 13.62 -40.06 -25.47
CA LEU A 514 12.63 -39.51 -24.55
C LEU A 514 11.91 -40.61 -23.75
N THR A 515 11.44 -41.66 -24.41
CA THR A 515 10.72 -42.74 -23.71
C THR A 515 11.64 -43.54 -22.80
N PHE A 516 12.90 -43.76 -23.19
CA PHE A 516 13.90 -44.34 -22.30
C PHE A 516 14.11 -43.47 -21.04
N LEU A 517 14.27 -42.15 -21.20
CA LEU A 517 14.42 -41.22 -20.09
C LEU A 517 13.18 -41.18 -19.19
N TRP A 518 11.97 -41.20 -19.75
CA TRP A 518 10.73 -41.28 -18.98
C TRP A 518 10.59 -42.58 -18.19
N VAL A 519 10.95 -43.73 -18.77
CA VAL A 519 10.99 -45.00 -18.03
C VAL A 519 12.01 -44.94 -16.89
N GLY A 520 13.19 -44.37 -17.14
CA GLY A 520 14.21 -44.16 -16.10
C GLY A 520 13.71 -43.27 -14.96
N LEU A 521 13.09 -42.13 -15.31
CA LEU A 521 12.55 -41.16 -14.36
C LEU A 521 11.39 -41.75 -13.54
N THR A 522 10.46 -42.46 -14.17
CA THR A 522 9.34 -43.14 -13.48
C THR A 522 9.81 -44.29 -12.60
N SER A 523 10.84 -45.04 -13.02
CA SER A 523 11.49 -46.06 -12.20
C SER A 523 12.17 -45.46 -10.96
N LEU A 524 12.81 -44.30 -11.10
CA LEU A 524 13.39 -43.55 -9.99
C LEU A 524 12.29 -43.07 -9.03
N TYR A 525 11.20 -42.50 -9.55
CA TYR A 525 10.05 -42.07 -8.73
C TYR A 525 9.42 -43.24 -7.97
N LEU A 526 9.27 -44.40 -8.61
CA LEU A 526 8.81 -45.63 -7.96
C LEU A 526 9.74 -46.07 -6.84
N THR A 527 11.05 -46.04 -7.08
CA THR A 527 12.07 -46.40 -6.08
C THR A 527 11.97 -45.48 -4.86
N VAL A 528 11.84 -44.17 -5.07
CA VAL A 528 11.62 -43.21 -3.98
C VAL A 528 10.29 -43.48 -3.27
N GLY A 529 9.21 -43.77 -4.01
CA GLY A 529 7.91 -44.13 -3.45
C GLY A 529 7.96 -45.36 -2.56
N LEU A 530 8.73 -46.38 -2.94
CA LEU A 530 8.99 -47.59 -2.13
C LEU A 530 9.78 -47.27 -0.86
N LEU A 531 10.81 -46.43 -0.94
CA LEU A 531 11.62 -46.01 0.21
C LEU A 531 10.81 -45.17 1.21
N VAL A 532 9.98 -44.27 0.70
CA VAL A 532 9.07 -43.39 1.47
C VAL A 532 7.83 -44.14 1.97
N LYS A 533 7.56 -45.35 1.48
CA LYS A 533 6.38 -46.17 1.79
C LYS A 533 5.05 -45.47 1.47
N SER A 534 5.00 -44.71 0.38
CA SER A 534 3.77 -44.03 -0.05
C SER A 534 3.04 -44.86 -1.10
N ASN A 535 1.93 -45.52 -0.72
CA ASN A 535 1.13 -46.34 -1.63
C ASN A 535 0.65 -45.52 -2.85
N ARG A 536 0.21 -44.28 -2.64
CA ARG A 536 -0.21 -43.38 -3.72
C ARG A 536 0.91 -43.09 -4.73
N SER A 537 2.14 -42.83 -4.27
CA SER A 537 3.27 -42.60 -5.18
C SER A 537 3.63 -43.86 -5.97
N ILE A 538 3.54 -45.03 -5.34
CA ILE A 538 3.76 -46.32 -6.01
C ILE A 538 2.71 -46.55 -7.11
N GLN A 539 1.42 -46.33 -6.82
CA GLN A 539 0.34 -46.47 -7.79
C GLN A 539 0.52 -45.53 -8.99
N ILE A 540 0.82 -44.25 -8.74
CA ILE A 540 1.07 -43.27 -9.80
C ILE A 540 2.25 -43.69 -10.67
N ALA A 541 3.34 -44.16 -10.07
CA ALA A 541 4.52 -44.59 -10.81
C ALA A 541 4.24 -45.84 -11.67
N MET A 542 3.46 -46.80 -11.16
CA MET A 542 3.05 -47.99 -11.92
C MET A 542 2.18 -47.63 -13.12
N VAL A 543 1.20 -46.73 -12.94
CA VAL A 543 0.38 -46.23 -14.05
C VAL A 543 1.25 -45.51 -15.08
N ALA A 544 2.17 -44.65 -14.65
CA ALA A 544 3.08 -43.95 -15.55
C ALA A 544 4.01 -44.92 -16.33
N LEU A 545 4.51 -45.98 -15.69
CA LEU A 545 5.31 -47.02 -16.34
C LEU A 545 4.50 -47.79 -17.41
N ILE A 546 3.24 -48.11 -17.12
CA ILE A 546 2.34 -48.74 -18.11
C ILE A 546 2.15 -47.81 -19.31
N LEU A 547 1.88 -46.53 -19.07
CA LEU A 547 1.74 -45.53 -20.14
C LEU A 547 3.03 -45.39 -20.97
N CYS A 548 4.20 -45.37 -20.33
CA CYS A 548 5.49 -45.36 -21.03
C CYS A 548 5.70 -46.62 -21.87
N SER A 549 5.28 -47.80 -21.36
CA SER A 549 5.38 -49.07 -22.07
C SER A 549 4.49 -49.10 -23.32
N ILE A 550 3.25 -48.61 -23.20
CA ILE A 550 2.32 -48.48 -24.33
C ILE A 550 2.90 -47.52 -25.38
N ARG A 551 3.40 -46.35 -24.95
CA ARG A 551 4.02 -45.37 -25.85
C ARG A 551 5.21 -45.96 -26.60
N LEU A 552 6.09 -46.68 -25.90
CA LEU A 552 7.25 -47.33 -26.49
C LEU A 552 6.84 -48.25 -27.64
N ILE A 553 5.86 -49.14 -27.41
CA ILE A 553 5.39 -50.13 -28.39
C ILE A 553 4.72 -49.45 -29.60
N ILE A 554 3.89 -48.44 -29.37
CA ILE A 554 3.03 -47.86 -30.42
C ILE A 554 3.77 -46.81 -31.25
N PHE A 555 4.52 -45.90 -30.62
CA PHE A 555 5.06 -44.72 -31.29
C PHE A 555 6.55 -44.86 -31.59
N ASP A 556 7.35 -45.32 -30.63
CA ASP A 556 8.81 -45.25 -30.77
C ASP A 556 9.38 -46.41 -31.59
N LEU A 557 8.77 -47.61 -31.58
CA LEU A 557 9.21 -48.72 -32.45
C LEU A 557 9.13 -48.39 -33.94
N VAL A 558 8.13 -47.60 -34.30
CA VAL A 558 7.75 -47.34 -35.68
C VAL A 558 8.64 -46.27 -36.31
N GLN A 559 9.18 -45.35 -35.50
CA GLN A 559 9.83 -44.13 -35.98
C GLN A 559 11.36 -44.09 -35.76
N SER A 560 11.93 -45.07 -35.05
CA SER A 560 13.35 -45.02 -34.62
C SER A 560 14.25 -45.92 -35.47
N ASP A 561 15.50 -45.49 -35.67
CA ASP A 561 16.51 -46.30 -36.35
C ASP A 561 16.76 -47.64 -35.63
N PRO A 562 17.05 -48.74 -36.35
CA PRO A 562 17.25 -50.06 -35.78
C PRO A 562 18.22 -50.14 -34.57
N PRO A 563 19.41 -49.49 -34.57
CA PRO A 563 20.32 -49.56 -33.43
C PRO A 563 19.79 -48.82 -32.18
N THR A 564 19.23 -47.63 -32.35
CA THR A 564 18.64 -46.84 -31.25
C THR A 564 17.46 -47.58 -30.63
N ARG A 565 16.63 -48.21 -31.46
CA ARG A 565 15.50 -49.04 -31.01
C ARG A 565 15.95 -50.22 -30.15
N ALA A 566 16.97 -50.96 -30.58
CA ALA A 566 17.48 -52.10 -29.81
C ALA A 566 18.05 -51.67 -28.46
N LEU A 567 18.80 -50.56 -28.41
CA LEU A 567 19.36 -50.00 -27.18
C LEU A 567 18.27 -49.57 -26.20
N VAL A 568 17.27 -48.82 -26.67
CA VAL A 568 16.13 -48.37 -25.84
C VAL A 568 15.35 -49.56 -25.27
N PHE A 569 15.12 -50.62 -26.06
CA PHE A 569 14.44 -51.83 -25.60
C PHE A 569 15.19 -52.57 -24.49
N ILE A 570 16.50 -52.79 -24.69
CA ILE A 570 17.34 -53.45 -23.69
C ILE A 570 17.38 -52.61 -22.42
N GLY A 571 17.54 -51.29 -22.57
CA GLY A 571 17.52 -50.33 -21.47
C GLY A 571 16.23 -50.37 -20.66
N VAL A 572 15.07 -50.21 -21.31
CA VAL A 572 13.76 -50.27 -20.66
C VAL A 572 13.51 -51.63 -20.01
N GLY A 573 13.79 -52.73 -20.72
CA GLY A 573 13.64 -54.09 -20.17
C GLY A 573 14.49 -54.32 -18.91
N SER A 574 15.73 -53.84 -18.91
CA SER A 574 16.62 -53.93 -17.75
C SER A 574 16.10 -53.12 -16.55
N LEU A 575 15.59 -51.91 -16.78
CA LEU A 575 14.99 -51.06 -15.74
C LEU A 575 13.73 -51.72 -15.15
N MET A 576 12.87 -52.28 -15.98
CA MET A 576 11.66 -52.97 -15.52
C MET A 576 11.97 -54.22 -14.69
N LEU A 577 13.00 -54.99 -15.07
CA LEU A 577 13.48 -56.11 -14.25
C LEU A 577 14.01 -55.63 -12.90
N GLY A 578 14.80 -54.54 -12.88
CA GLY A 578 15.31 -53.94 -11.64
C GLY A 578 14.18 -53.47 -10.72
N VAL A 579 13.18 -52.81 -11.28
CA VAL A 579 11.96 -52.39 -10.57
C VAL A 579 11.21 -53.59 -9.98
N SER A 580 11.05 -54.68 -10.74
CA SER A 580 10.37 -55.89 -10.27
C SER A 580 11.07 -56.52 -9.07
N VAL A 581 12.41 -56.57 -9.08
CA VAL A 581 13.22 -57.04 -7.96
C VAL A 581 13.06 -56.15 -6.73
N LEU A 582 13.13 -54.82 -6.91
CA LEU A 582 12.92 -53.85 -5.83
C LEU A 582 11.51 -53.97 -5.24
N TYR A 583 10.49 -54.05 -6.09
CA TYR A 583 9.11 -54.21 -5.65
C TYR A 583 8.92 -55.48 -4.82
N LYS A 584 9.40 -56.64 -5.29
CA LYS A 584 9.33 -57.91 -4.53
C LYS A 584 10.05 -57.82 -3.19
N LYS A 585 11.22 -57.16 -3.13
CA LYS A 585 11.99 -56.96 -1.89
C LYS A 585 11.26 -56.10 -0.86
N TYR A 586 10.55 -55.06 -1.30
CA TYR A 586 9.89 -54.10 -0.40
C TYR A 586 8.39 -54.37 -0.19
N LYS A 587 7.76 -55.25 -0.98
CA LYS A 587 6.33 -55.60 -0.90
C LYS A 587 5.85 -55.92 0.52
N HIS A 588 6.57 -56.79 1.22
CA HIS A 588 6.19 -57.23 2.57
C HIS A 588 6.22 -56.07 3.61
N ARG A 589 6.98 -55.00 3.37
CA ARG A 589 7.03 -53.83 4.25
C ARG A 589 5.84 -52.86 4.04
N ILE A 590 5.21 -52.92 2.87
CA ILE A 590 4.05 -52.07 2.53
C ILE A 590 2.78 -52.67 3.13
N GLU A 591 2.58 -53.98 2.97
CA GLU A 591 1.42 -54.73 3.49
C GLU A 591 1.31 -54.66 5.03
N ARG A 592 2.44 -54.48 5.74
CA ARG A 592 2.45 -54.29 7.20
C ARG A 592 2.00 -52.88 7.64
N HIS A 593 2.12 -51.87 6.77
CA HIS A 593 1.77 -50.49 7.10
C HIS A 593 0.30 -50.14 6.84
N GLU A 594 -0.41 -50.92 6.02
CA GLU A 594 -1.87 -50.80 5.80
C GLU A 594 -2.70 -51.44 6.91
N ASN A 595 -2.09 -52.30 7.74
CA ASN A 595 -2.74 -52.99 8.86
C ASN A 595 -2.54 -52.29 10.23
N ILE A 596 -1.99 -51.08 10.25
CA ILE A 596 -1.81 -50.20 11.42
C ILE A 596 -2.44 -48.85 11.07
#